data_AF-A0A561D7F7-F1
#
_entry.id   AF-A0A561D7F7-F1
#
_cell.length_a   1.000
_cell.length_b   1.000
_cell.length_c   1.000
_cell.angle_alpha   90.00
_cell.angle_beta   90.00
_cell.angle_gamma   90.00
#
_symmetry.space_group_name_H-M   'P 1'
#
loop_
_entity.id
_entity.type
_entity.pdbx_description
1 polymer ?
#
loop_
_entity_poly.entity_id
_entity_poly.type
_entity_poly.pdbx_seq_one_letter_code
_entity_poly.pdbx_strand_id
1 'polypeptide(L)' 'MSLYEKLPDDLLICFFNEVTNNIEKGILTKNTYFELGMIISVANRRGIDLIKLHDFNKILPNN' A
#
# COMPACT_ATOMS: atom_id res chain seq x y z
N MET A 1 -3.84 0.85 -18.60
CA MET A 1 -3.45 1.72 -17.47
C MET A 1 -4.24 1.27 -16.26
N SER A 2 -3.59 0.81 -15.20
CA SER A 2 -4.28 0.41 -13.96
C SER A 2 -4.80 1.66 -13.22
N LEU A 3 -5.79 1.48 -12.33
CA LEU A 3 -6.29 2.56 -11.47
C LEU A 3 -5.13 3.23 -10.70
N TYR A 4 -4.25 2.40 -10.13
CA TYR A 4 -3.12 2.82 -9.31
C TYR A 4 -2.13 3.72 -10.06
N GLU A 5 -1.96 3.53 -11.37
CA GLU A 5 -1.09 4.38 -12.20
C GLU A 5 -1.57 5.83 -12.29
N LYS A 6 -2.87 6.08 -12.09
CA LYS A 6 -3.49 7.41 -12.18
C LYS A 6 -3.64 8.09 -10.82
N LEU A 7 -3.44 7.36 -9.72
CA LEU A 7 -3.59 7.93 -8.38
C LEU A 7 -2.45 8.90 -8.08
N PRO A 8 -2.71 10.02 -7.39
CA PRO A 8 -1.69 10.77 -6.67
C PRO A 8 -0.92 9.87 -5.69
N ASP A 9 0.31 10.25 -5.37
CA ASP A 9 1.20 9.44 -4.51
C ASP A 9 0.62 9.24 -3.11
N ASP A 10 0.06 10.28 -2.50
CA ASP A 10 -0.56 10.19 -1.17
C ASP A 10 -1.72 9.18 -1.15
N LEU A 11 -2.54 9.18 -2.19
CA LEU A 11 -3.65 8.22 -2.30
C LEU A 11 -3.14 6.80 -2.54
N LEU A 12 -2.09 6.63 -3.35
CA LEU A 12 -1.45 5.33 -3.55
C LEU A 12 -0.90 4.75 -2.24
N ILE A 13 -0.29 5.60 -1.41
CA ILE A 13 0.22 5.25 -0.07
C ILE A 13 -0.94 4.90 0.87
N CYS A 14 -2.03 5.67 0.89
CA CYS A 14 -3.21 5.36 1.70
C CYS A 14 -3.80 3.99 1.35
N PHE A 15 -3.94 3.68 0.06
CA PHE A 15 -4.40 2.37 -0.38
C PHE A 15 -3.47 1.24 0.06
N PHE A 16 -2.16 1.43 -0.03
CA PHE A 16 -1.19 0.46 0.48
C PHE A 16 -1.41 0.17 1.97
N ASN A 17 -1.52 1.22 2.78
CA ASN A 17 -1.70 1.10 4.22
C ASN A 17 -3.03 0.40 4.56
N GLU A 18 -4.11 0.74 3.88
CA GLU A 18 -5.42 0.14 4.11
C GLU A 18 -5.43 -1.36 3.75
N VAL A 19 -4.88 -1.71 2.58
CA VAL A 19 -4.77 -3.11 2.14
C VAL A 19 -3.90 -3.91 3.13
N THR A 20 -2.80 -3.33 3.60
CA THR A 20 -1.90 -4.01 4.55
C THR A 20 -2.55 -4.17 5.93
N ASN A 21 -3.26 -3.16 6.43
CA ASN A 21 -4.05 -3.24 7.66
C ASN A 21 -5.17 -4.29 7.56
N ASN A 22 -5.81 -4.41 6.40
CA ASN A 22 -6.82 -5.45 6.15
C ASN A 22 -6.19 -6.86 6.20
N ILE A 23 -4.99 -7.05 5.64
CA ILE A 23 -4.23 -8.31 5.76
C ILE A 23 -3.95 -8.63 7.23
N GLU A 24 -3.47 -7.66 8.01
CA GLU A 24 -3.16 -7.83 9.44
C GLU A 24 -4.38 -8.19 10.29
N LYS A 25 -5.55 -7.65 9.93
CA LYS A 25 -6.84 -7.97 10.56
C LYS A 25 -7.47 -9.27 10.04
N GLY A 26 -6.85 -9.96 9.08
CA GLY A 26 -7.38 -11.17 8.45
C GLY A 26 -8.54 -10.92 7.48
N ILE A 27 -8.76 -9.68 7.05
CA ILE A 27 -9.80 -9.26 6.10
C ILE A 27 -9.21 -9.38 4.69
N LEU A 28 -9.15 -10.61 4.19
CA LEU A 28 -8.52 -10.94 2.91
C LEU A 28 -9.60 -11.30 1.88
N THR A 29 -9.49 -10.73 0.68
CA THR A 29 -10.22 -11.20 -0.49
C THR A 29 -9.30 -12.01 -1.40
N LYS A 30 -9.88 -12.77 -2.34
CA LYS A 30 -9.11 -13.50 -3.36
C LYS A 30 -8.16 -12.61 -4.16
N ASN A 31 -8.46 -11.32 -4.27
CA ASN A 31 -7.71 -10.37 -5.09
C ASN A 31 -6.73 -9.50 -4.28
N THR A 32 -6.71 -9.59 -2.95
CA THR A 32 -5.92 -8.70 -2.08
C THR A 32 -4.43 -8.69 -2.45
N TYR A 33 -3.81 -9.87 -2.65
CA TYR A 33 -2.40 -9.94 -3.04
C TYR A 33 -2.14 -9.41 -4.47
N PHE A 34 -3.12 -9.51 -5.36
CA PHE A 34 -3.02 -8.96 -6.70
C PHE A 34 -3.07 -7.43 -6.67
N GLU A 35 -3.96 -6.84 -5.88
CA GLU A 35 -4.02 -5.40 -5.63
C GLU A 35 -2.73 -4.89 -5.00
N LEU A 36 -2.23 -5.58 -3.97
CA LEU A 36 -0.98 -5.24 -3.31
C LEU A 36 0.21 -5.24 -4.30
N GLY A 37 0.29 -6.26 -5.16
CA GLY A 37 1.31 -6.33 -6.21
C GLY A 37 1.24 -5.16 -7.20
N MET A 38 0.04 -4.73 -7.60
CA MET A 38 -0.12 -3.56 -8.47
C MET A 38 0.32 -2.27 -7.78
N ILE A 39 -0.08 -2.06 -6.52
CA ILE A 39 0.28 -0.88 -5.74
C ILE A 39 1.80 -0.77 -5.59
N ILE A 40 2.45 -1.86 -5.14
CA ILE A 40 3.92 -1.92 -4.97
C ILE A 40 4.62 -1.68 -6.32
N SER A 41 4.13 -2.28 -7.39
CA SER A 41 4.71 -2.11 -8.73
C SER A 41 4.67 -0.66 -9.20
N VAL A 42 3.56 0.05 -8.98
CA VAL A 42 3.43 1.48 -9.33
C VAL A 42 4.34 2.33 -8.45
N ALA A 43 4.33 2.10 -7.13
CA ALA A 43 5.16 2.86 -6.19
C ALA A 43 6.66 2.73 -6.50
N ASN A 44 7.13 1.52 -6.81
CA ASN A 44 8.51 1.28 -7.22
C ASN A 44 8.86 2.05 -8.51
N ARG A 45 7.95 2.12 -9.50
CA ARG A 45 8.16 2.92 -10.71
C ARG A 45 8.25 4.43 -10.42
N ARG A 46 7.65 4.89 -9.32
CA ARG A 46 7.68 6.29 -8.85
C ARG A 46 8.81 6.57 -7.86
N GLY A 47 9.62 5.56 -7.50
CA GLY A 47 10.69 5.71 -6.51
C GLY A 47 10.20 5.79 -5.06
N ILE A 48 9.00 5.29 -4.77
CA ILE A 48 8.40 5.30 -3.42
C ILE A 48 8.61 3.91 -2.79
N ASP A 49 9.37 3.87 -1.70
CA ASP A 49 9.59 2.65 -0.91
C ASP A 49 8.49 2.49 0.16
N LEU A 50 7.38 1.86 -0.24
CA LEU A 50 6.21 1.65 0.62
C LEU A 50 6.49 0.75 1.82
N ILE A 51 7.38 -0.24 1.68
CA ILE A 51 7.69 -1.19 2.76
C ILE A 51 8.40 -0.44 3.89
N LYS A 52 9.43 0.35 3.55
CA LYS A 52 10.14 1.17 4.52
C LYS A 52 9.22 2.19 5.20
N LEU A 53 8.33 2.83 4.44
CA LEU A 53 7.37 3.80 4.97
C LEU A 53 6.40 3.16 5.98
N HIS A 54 5.90 1.97 5.66
CA HIS A 54 4.97 1.25 6.51
C HIS A 54 5.62 0.71 7.78
N ASP A 55 6.83 0.17 7.69
CA ASP A 55 7.60 -0.24 8.87
C ASP A 55 7.90 0.95 9.78
N PHE A 56 8.22 2.12 9.21
CA PHE A 56 8.39 3.35 9.97
C PHE A 56 7.10 3.75 10.72
N ASN A 57 5.96 3.70 10.05
CA ASN A 57 4.65 4.03 10.64
C ASN A 57 4.24 3.06 11.76
N LYS A 58 4.69 1.80 11.73
CA LYS A 58 4.45 0.84 12.82
C LYS A 58 5.22 1.14 14.10
N ILE A 59 6.36 1.83 13.98
CA ILE A 59 7.26 2.11 15.11
C ILE A 59 6.84 3.41 15.82
N LEU A 60 6.16 4.32 15.12
CA LEU A 60 5.60 5.53 15.71
C LEU A 60 4.28 5.21 16.42
N PRO A 61 4.15 5.47 17.74
CA PRO A 61 2.85 5.41 18.39
C PRO A 61 1.96 6.49 17.78
N ASN A 62 0.81 6.09 17.23
CA ASN A 62 -0.20 7.03 16.75
C ASN A 62 -0.58 7.96 17.92
N ASN A 63 -0.22 9.25 17.80
CA ASN A 63 -0.66 10.33 18.69
C ASN A 63 -2.11 10.71 18.40
#